data_AF-A0A5B0WH16-F1
#
_entry.id   AF-A0A5B0WH16-F1
#
_cell.length_a   1.000
_cell.length_b   1.000
_cell.length_c   1.000
_cell.angle_alpha   90.00
_cell.angle_beta   90.00
_cell.angle_gamma   90.00
#
_symmetry.space_group_name_H-M   'P 1'
#
loop_
_entity.id
_entity.type
_entity.pdbx_description
1 polymer ?
#
loop_
_entity_poly.entity_id
_entity_poly.type
_entity_poly.pdbx_seq_one_letter_code
_entity_poly.pdbx_strand_id
1 'polypeptide(L)'
;MMTNKFLVSISLLLTGCTSIDRINDTVPSIDYDLSLEAQTTANTNGKVAFFVESAGTDMFLLAGNGTKSFIELSNVTFAGSRCSYSTRKTQLIPPGTIMTFKAPTIGLIGLCYTNEDQMILISNPFRSITNKPKTSVTLPLYFSLDYIFPGQPEEKKKYKSINYLLNFDRRGV
;
A
#
# COMPACT_ATOMS: atom_id res chain seq x y z
N MET A 1 19.71 -23.12 -55.70
CA MET A 1 20.63 -22.29 -54.89
C MET A 1 19.79 -21.42 -53.97
N MET A 2 19.96 -21.63 -52.66
CA MET A 2 19.43 -20.94 -51.45
C MET A 2 18.34 -19.86 -51.61
N THR A 3 17.09 -20.13 -51.18
CA THR A 3 16.48 -19.85 -49.85
C THR A 3 16.26 -18.39 -49.47
N ASN A 4 15.19 -18.21 -48.67
CA ASN A 4 14.90 -17.08 -47.76
C ASN A 4 14.12 -15.94 -48.45
N LYS A 5 12.87 -15.63 -48.08
CA LYS A 5 12.38 -15.00 -46.83
C LYS A 5 10.85 -14.80 -47.03
N PHE A 6 9.94 -14.71 -46.07
CA PHE A 6 9.97 -14.45 -44.63
C PHE A 6 8.60 -14.93 -44.11
N LEU A 7 8.58 -15.89 -43.20
CA LEU A 7 7.36 -16.35 -42.53
C LEU A 7 6.98 -15.26 -41.51
N VAL A 8 5.87 -14.55 -41.73
CA VAL A 8 5.33 -13.58 -40.75
C VAL A 8 4.77 -14.40 -39.59
N SER A 9 5.62 -14.70 -38.61
CA SER A 9 5.19 -15.24 -37.33
C SER A 9 4.49 -14.14 -36.56
N ILE A 10 3.17 -14.27 -36.43
CA ILE A 10 2.36 -13.59 -35.43
C ILE A 10 2.85 -14.09 -34.06
N SER A 11 3.82 -13.38 -33.49
CA SER A 11 4.11 -13.48 -32.07
C SER A 11 3.00 -12.71 -31.36
N LEU A 12 2.00 -13.46 -30.88
CA LEU A 12 1.09 -12.97 -29.85
C LEU A 12 1.95 -12.34 -28.75
N LEU A 13 1.82 -11.02 -28.59
CA LEU A 13 2.16 -10.36 -27.35
C LEU A 13 1.24 -10.95 -26.29
N LEU A 14 1.71 -12.01 -25.65
CA LEU A 14 1.38 -12.30 -24.26
C LEU A 14 1.90 -11.10 -23.46
N THR A 15 1.14 -10.00 -23.47
CA THR A 15 1.08 -9.13 -22.32
C THR A 15 0.53 -10.02 -21.21
N GLY A 16 1.42 -10.75 -20.54
CA GLY A 16 1.16 -11.22 -19.21
C GLY A 16 0.75 -9.99 -18.43
N CYS A 17 -0.57 -9.81 -18.25
CA CYS A 17 -1.05 -9.15 -17.07
C CYS A 17 -0.48 -10.01 -15.94
N THR A 18 0.71 -9.65 -15.46
CA THR A 18 0.98 -9.87 -14.06
C THR A 18 -0.13 -9.08 -13.39
N SER A 19 -1.21 -9.78 -13.03
CA SER A 19 -1.90 -9.43 -11.80
C SER A 19 -0.77 -9.11 -10.83
N ILE A 20 -0.85 -7.95 -10.18
CA ILE A 20 -0.04 -7.74 -8.99
C ILE A 20 -0.60 -8.77 -8.00
N ASP A 21 -0.16 -10.02 -8.19
CA ASP A 21 -0.39 -11.13 -7.30
C ASP A 21 0.10 -10.60 -5.97
N ARG A 22 -0.78 -10.72 -4.98
CA ARG A 22 -0.63 -10.15 -3.66
C ARG A 22 0.78 -10.42 -3.16
N ILE A 23 1.68 -9.45 -3.29
CA ILE A 23 3.07 -9.55 -2.80
C ILE A 23 3.06 -9.87 -1.30
N ASN A 24 1.95 -9.54 -0.62
CA ASN A 24 1.69 -9.89 0.76
C ASN A 24 1.47 -11.37 1.03
N ASP A 25 0.94 -12.15 0.08
CA ASP A 25 0.61 -13.56 0.32
C ASP A 25 1.87 -14.45 0.29
N THR A 26 3.02 -13.90 -0.11
CA THR A 26 4.30 -14.61 -0.23
C THR A 26 5.29 -14.31 0.90
N VAL A 27 4.99 -13.32 1.76
CA VAL A 27 5.86 -12.93 2.88
C VAL A 27 5.15 -13.14 4.23
N PRO A 28 5.87 -13.56 5.29
CA PRO A 28 5.28 -13.71 6.62
C PRO A 28 4.70 -12.38 7.12
N SER A 29 3.58 -12.45 7.84
CA SER A 29 2.89 -11.28 8.39
C SER A 29 3.02 -11.17 9.90
N ILE A 30 3.22 -9.95 10.38
CA ILE A 30 3.25 -9.56 11.78
C ILE A 30 1.98 -8.78 12.09
N ASP A 31 1.28 -9.20 13.13
CA ASP A 31 0.04 -8.57 13.52
C ASP A 31 0.25 -7.20 14.20
N TYR A 32 -0.56 -6.21 13.83
CA TYR A 32 -0.68 -4.94 14.54
C TYR A 32 -2.14 -4.49 14.68
N ASP A 33 -2.37 -3.47 15.49
CA ASP A 33 -3.68 -2.85 15.66
C ASP A 33 -3.67 -1.43 15.07
N LEU A 34 -4.66 -1.12 14.23
CA LEU A 34 -4.88 0.27 13.78
C LEU A 34 -5.40 1.09 14.96
N SER A 35 -4.64 2.11 15.33
CA SER A 35 -5.05 3.08 16.36
C SER A 35 -5.71 4.28 15.67
N LEU A 36 -6.91 4.64 16.09
CA LEU A 36 -7.57 5.87 15.64
C LEU A 36 -6.87 7.08 16.27
N GLU A 37 -6.39 8.00 15.44
CA GLU A 37 -5.73 9.23 15.88
C GLU A 37 -6.68 10.43 15.77
N ALA A 38 -7.45 10.50 14.69
CA ALA A 38 -8.37 11.60 14.46
C ALA A 38 -9.57 11.17 13.60
N GLN A 39 -10.67 11.88 13.78
CA GLN A 39 -11.86 11.76 12.94
C GLN A 39 -12.36 13.15 12.59
N THR A 40 -12.65 13.36 11.30
CA THR A 40 -13.24 14.60 10.81
C THR A 40 -14.43 14.30 9.89
N THR A 41 -15.33 15.27 9.76
CA THR A 41 -16.45 15.20 8.83
C THR A 41 -15.98 15.42 7.40
N ALA A 42 -16.54 14.68 6.46
CA ALA A 42 -16.23 14.77 5.04
C ALA A 42 -17.50 14.90 4.20
N ASN A 43 -17.41 15.66 3.11
CA ASN A 43 -18.52 15.80 2.18
C ASN A 43 -18.84 14.46 1.52
N THR A 44 -20.14 14.13 1.45
CA THR A 44 -20.58 12.91 0.78
C THR A 44 -20.46 13.06 -0.74
N ASN A 45 -19.47 12.40 -1.33
CA ASN A 45 -19.24 12.37 -2.78
C ASN A 45 -19.56 11.00 -3.41
N GLY A 46 -20.13 10.08 -2.62
CA GLY A 46 -20.48 8.72 -3.03
C GLY A 46 -19.30 7.76 -3.19
N LYS A 47 -18.08 8.16 -2.80
CA LYS A 47 -16.86 7.37 -2.99
C LYS A 47 -16.16 7.05 -1.68
N VAL A 48 -15.48 5.91 -1.66
CA VAL A 48 -14.53 5.54 -0.62
C VAL A 48 -13.12 5.83 -1.13
N ALA A 49 -12.28 6.44 -0.31
CA ALA A 49 -10.91 6.79 -0.66
C ALA A 49 -9.94 6.44 0.47
N PHE A 50 -8.72 6.04 0.11
CA PHE A 50 -7.67 5.67 1.04
C PHE A 50 -6.37 6.32 0.61
N PHE A 51 -5.66 6.92 1.56
CA PHE A 51 -4.37 7.57 1.34
C PHE A 51 -3.42 7.21 2.48
N VAL A 52 -2.18 6.89 2.14
CA VAL A 52 -1.10 6.76 3.11
C VAL A 52 -0.27 8.04 3.06
N GLU A 53 -0.05 8.62 4.23
CA GLU A 53 0.80 9.80 4.40
C GLU A 53 1.84 9.56 5.50
N SER A 54 2.88 10.40 5.51
CA SER A 54 3.95 10.36 6.51
C SER A 54 4.22 11.74 7.09
N ALA A 55 4.43 11.80 8.40
CA ALA A 55 4.95 12.98 9.08
C ALA A 55 6.28 12.60 9.73
N GLY A 56 7.39 12.88 9.04
CA GLY A 56 8.68 12.27 9.39
C GLY A 56 8.60 10.75 9.26
N THR A 57 9.02 10.01 10.28
CA THR A 57 9.01 8.54 10.27
C THR A 57 7.67 7.92 10.68
N ASP A 58 6.74 8.72 11.20
CA ASP A 58 5.38 8.26 11.51
C ASP A 58 4.55 8.16 10.22
N MET A 59 3.76 7.09 10.13
CA MET A 59 2.87 6.84 8.99
C MET A 59 1.42 6.85 9.43
N PHE A 60 0.55 7.31 8.55
CA PHE A 60 -0.89 7.39 8.77
C PHE A 60 -1.66 6.86 7.57
N LEU A 61 -2.75 6.14 7.85
CA LEU A 61 -3.78 5.80 6.87
C LEU A 61 -4.96 6.75 7.06
N LEU A 62 -5.23 7.55 6.03
CA LEU A 62 -6.44 8.35 5.93
C LEU A 62 -7.48 7.54 5.15
N ALA A 63 -8.58 7.20 5.81
CA ALA A 63 -9.68 6.46 5.22
C ALA A 63 -10.94 7.35 5.16
N GLY A 64 -11.29 7.77 3.95
CA GLY A 64 -12.45 8.61 3.67
C GLY A 64 -13.64 7.78 3.21
N ASN A 65 -14.76 7.87 3.93
CA ASN A 65 -16.03 7.30 3.53
C ASN A 65 -17.00 8.44 3.13
N GLY A 66 -16.98 8.81 1.85
CA GLY A 66 -17.90 9.79 1.28
C GLY A 66 -19.27 9.19 0.91
N THR A 67 -19.58 7.97 1.31
CA THR A 67 -20.86 7.31 1.02
C THR A 67 -21.90 7.59 2.11
N LYS A 68 -23.12 7.05 1.95
CA LYS A 68 -24.21 7.13 2.94
C LYS A 68 -24.28 5.91 3.86
N SER A 69 -23.40 4.94 3.68
CA SER A 69 -23.38 3.70 4.44
C SER A 69 -22.05 3.55 5.20
N PHE A 70 -22.07 2.79 6.30
CA PHE A 70 -20.82 2.36 6.93
C PHE A 70 -20.00 1.50 5.97
N ILE A 71 -18.68 1.53 6.15
CA ILE A 71 -17.78 0.54 5.56
C ILE A 71 -16.99 -0.14 6.67
N GLU A 72 -16.72 -1.41 6.50
CA GLU A 72 -15.82 -2.17 7.35
C GLU A 72 -14.52 -2.38 6.60
N LEU A 73 -13.43 -1.92 7.21
CA LEU A 73 -12.06 -2.00 6.73
C LEU A 73 -11.36 -3.19 7.40
N SER A 74 -10.67 -4.02 6.65
CA SER A 74 -9.94 -5.20 7.15
C SER A 74 -8.64 -5.40 6.38
N ASN A 75 -7.77 -6.28 6.88
CA ASN A 75 -6.52 -6.68 6.21
C ASN A 75 -5.67 -5.48 5.74
N VAL A 76 -5.56 -4.44 6.58
CA VAL A 76 -4.75 -3.27 6.23
C VAL A 76 -3.29 -3.65 6.42
N THR A 77 -2.60 -3.78 5.30
CA THR A 77 -1.26 -4.36 5.27
C THR A 77 -0.24 -3.38 4.71
N PHE A 78 0.91 -3.30 5.38
CA PHE A 78 2.10 -2.59 4.95
C PHE A 78 3.24 -3.59 4.84
N ALA A 79 3.85 -3.74 3.67
CA ALA A 79 4.88 -4.76 3.44
C ALA A 79 6.17 -4.18 2.85
N GLY A 80 7.29 -4.73 3.32
CA GLY A 80 8.61 -4.61 2.71
C GLY A 80 8.93 -5.84 1.86
N SER A 81 10.21 -6.06 1.55
CA SER A 81 10.65 -7.19 0.71
C SER A 81 10.67 -8.56 1.41
N ARG A 82 10.60 -8.62 2.75
CA ARG A 82 10.76 -9.86 3.54
C ARG A 82 9.60 -10.19 4.48
N CYS A 83 8.85 -9.20 4.93
CA CYS A 83 7.66 -9.41 5.76
C CYS A 83 6.62 -8.31 5.54
N SER A 84 5.47 -8.50 6.15
CA SER A 84 4.40 -7.53 6.20
C SER A 84 3.92 -7.28 7.63
N TYR A 85 3.28 -6.13 7.85
CA TYR A 85 2.47 -5.85 9.02
C TYR A 85 1.02 -5.80 8.59
N SER A 86 0.16 -6.64 9.18
CA SER A 86 -1.26 -6.69 8.86
C SER A 86 -2.14 -6.52 10.09
N THR A 87 -3.32 -5.94 9.91
CA THR A 87 -4.25 -5.71 11.01
C THR A 87 -4.96 -6.98 11.43
N ARG A 88 -5.07 -7.18 12.75
CA ARG A 88 -5.89 -8.27 13.33
C ARG A 88 -7.38 -8.01 13.32
N LYS A 89 -7.76 -6.73 13.50
CA LYS A 89 -9.14 -6.32 13.73
C LYS A 89 -9.66 -5.51 12.57
N THR A 90 -10.97 -5.61 12.37
CA THR A 90 -11.68 -4.77 11.41
C THR A 90 -11.99 -3.41 12.04
N GLN A 91 -12.09 -2.40 11.20
CA GLN A 91 -12.36 -1.02 11.60
C GLN A 91 -13.61 -0.52 10.88
N LEU A 92 -14.59 -0.05 11.64
CA LEU A 92 -15.82 0.49 11.08
C LEU A 92 -15.65 1.99 10.81
N ILE A 93 -15.89 2.42 9.58
CA ILE A 93 -15.79 3.83 9.18
C ILE A 93 -17.18 4.39 8.89
N PRO A 94 -17.67 5.38 9.68
CA PRO A 94 -18.97 5.99 9.49
C PRO A 94 -19.13 6.72 8.14
N PRO A 95 -20.36 6.83 7.62
CA PRO A 95 -20.62 7.63 6.43
C PRO A 95 -20.31 9.11 6.66
N GLY A 96 -19.80 9.79 5.63
CA GLY A 96 -19.48 11.22 5.68
C GLY A 96 -18.31 11.56 6.62
N THR A 97 -17.32 10.68 6.74
CA THR A 97 -16.16 10.90 7.61
C THR A 97 -14.83 10.61 6.93
N ILE A 98 -13.76 11.24 7.41
CA ILE A 98 -12.38 10.82 7.21
C ILE A 98 -11.85 10.42 8.58
N MET A 99 -11.40 9.18 8.70
CA MET A 99 -10.72 8.67 9.87
C MET A 99 -9.23 8.53 9.56
N THR A 100 -8.39 9.02 10.47
CA THR A 100 -6.94 8.92 10.39
C THR A 100 -6.48 7.88 11.40
N PHE A 101 -5.83 6.84 10.91
CA PHE A 101 -5.28 5.77 11.73
C PHE A 101 -3.76 5.82 11.73
N LYS A 102 -3.14 5.58 12.88
CA LYS A 102 -1.70 5.36 12.97
C LYS A 102 -1.33 4.01 12.37
N ALA A 103 -0.41 4.03 11.43
CA ALA A 103 0.18 2.84 10.80
C ALA A 103 1.54 2.51 11.44
N PRO A 104 2.12 1.32 11.18
CA PRO A 104 3.48 1.02 11.61
C PRO A 104 4.45 2.10 11.08
N THR A 105 5.45 2.46 11.87
CA THR A 105 6.40 3.51 11.47
C THR A 105 7.33 3.02 10.35
N ILE A 106 7.95 3.97 9.64
CA ILE A 106 8.99 3.66 8.64
C ILE A 106 10.08 2.77 9.22
N GLY A 107 10.48 3.00 10.48
CA GLY A 107 11.49 2.17 11.15
C GLY A 107 11.04 0.72 11.36
N LEU A 108 9.78 0.49 11.77
CA LEU A 108 9.23 -0.86 11.92
C LEU A 108 9.10 -1.58 10.57
N ILE A 109 8.61 -0.88 9.55
CA ILE A 109 8.57 -1.38 8.17
C ILE A 109 9.99 -1.68 7.67
N GLY A 110 10.99 -0.90 8.09
CA GLY A 110 12.40 -1.12 7.84
C GLY A 110 12.89 -2.54 8.17
N LEU A 111 12.36 -3.13 9.24
CA LEU A 111 12.69 -4.49 9.66
C LEU A 111 12.24 -5.56 8.64
N CYS A 112 11.25 -5.23 7.80
CA CYS A 112 10.76 -6.08 6.73
C CYS A 112 11.52 -5.96 5.42
N TYR A 113 12.70 -5.35 5.40
CA TYR A 113 13.56 -5.31 4.22
C TYR A 113 14.81 -6.22 4.37
N THR A 114 15.49 -6.48 3.26
CA THR A 114 16.81 -7.14 3.27
C THR A 114 17.86 -6.31 3.98
N ASN A 115 18.98 -6.91 4.33
CA ASN A 115 20.05 -6.20 5.03
C ASN A 115 20.58 -5.04 4.18
N GLU A 116 20.67 -5.22 2.88
CA GLU A 116 21.12 -4.20 1.92
C GLU A 116 20.16 -3.00 1.89
N ASP A 117 18.86 -3.25 1.84
CA ASP A 117 17.81 -2.22 1.87
C ASP A 117 17.72 -1.53 3.24
N GLN A 118 17.92 -2.27 4.34
CA GLN A 118 17.99 -1.69 5.68
C GLN A 118 19.15 -0.69 5.80
N MET A 119 20.28 -0.96 5.14
CA MET A 119 21.40 -0.01 5.11
C MET A 119 21.01 1.31 4.42
N ILE A 120 20.13 1.28 3.41
CA ILE A 120 19.60 2.50 2.80
C ILE A 120 18.82 3.32 3.84
N LEU A 121 17.94 2.68 4.60
CA LEU A 121 17.11 3.33 5.62
C LEU A 121 17.94 3.96 6.75
N ILE A 122 19.01 3.30 7.19
CA ILE A 122 19.88 3.77 8.27
C ILE A 122 20.84 4.87 7.79
N SER A 123 21.31 4.76 6.54
CA SER A 123 22.37 5.62 6.00
C SER A 123 21.84 6.89 5.34
N ASN A 124 20.54 7.01 5.10
CA ASN A 124 19.95 8.13 4.37
C ASN A 124 18.76 8.72 5.14
N PRO A 125 18.64 10.05 5.26
CA PRO A 125 17.46 10.68 5.85
C PRO A 125 16.20 10.34 5.06
N PHE A 126 15.16 9.89 5.76
CA PHE A 126 13.84 9.71 5.17
C PHE A 126 13.22 11.06 4.80
N ARG A 127 12.61 11.15 3.61
CA ARG A 127 12.01 12.37 3.09
C ARG A 127 10.49 12.30 2.98
N SER A 128 9.96 11.28 2.29
CA SER A 128 8.53 11.19 2.01
C SER A 128 8.10 9.83 1.46
N ILE A 129 6.80 9.54 1.58
CA ILE A 129 6.14 8.43 0.87
C ILE A 129 5.42 8.96 -0.37
N THR A 130 5.64 8.34 -1.53
CA THR A 130 4.98 8.72 -2.78
C THR A 130 4.75 7.52 -3.68
N ASN A 131 3.89 7.65 -4.70
CA ASN A 131 3.68 6.60 -5.71
C ASN A 131 4.67 6.70 -6.90
N LYS A 132 5.62 7.64 -6.85
CA LYS A 132 6.62 7.91 -7.90
C LYS A 132 7.91 8.39 -7.24
N PRO A 133 9.09 8.06 -7.78
CA PRO A 133 10.35 8.46 -7.18
C PRO A 133 10.48 9.99 -7.17
N LYS A 134 10.83 10.55 -6.01
CA LYS A 134 11.14 11.98 -5.81
C LYS A 134 12.62 12.23 -5.53
N THR A 135 13.34 11.20 -5.12
CA THR A 135 14.79 11.24 -4.86
C THR A 135 15.47 10.12 -5.64
N SER A 136 16.80 10.12 -5.66
CA SER A 136 17.61 9.09 -6.32
C SER A 136 17.71 7.78 -5.51
N VAL A 137 17.32 7.81 -4.24
CA VAL A 137 17.41 6.67 -3.32
C VAL A 137 16.00 6.35 -2.82
N THR A 138 15.46 5.20 -3.20
CA THR A 138 14.10 4.79 -2.85
C THR A 138 14.00 3.32 -2.46
N LEU A 139 13.07 2.98 -1.58
CA LEU A 139 12.69 1.60 -1.27
C LEU A 139 11.20 1.35 -1.56
N PRO A 140 10.81 0.18 -2.08
CA PRO A 140 9.41 -0.14 -2.40
C PRO A 140 8.61 -0.48 -1.15
N LEU A 141 7.57 0.30 -0.86
CA LEU A 141 6.57 0.00 0.17
C LEU A 141 5.29 -0.50 -0.49
N TYR A 142 4.89 -1.72 -0.17
CA TYR A 142 3.61 -2.23 -0.62
C TYR A 142 2.51 -1.92 0.41
N PHE A 143 1.38 -1.40 -0.06
CA PHE A 143 0.19 -1.17 0.76
C PHE A 143 -1.02 -1.88 0.15
N SER A 144 -1.82 -2.51 1.00
CA SER A 144 -3.14 -3.01 0.62
C SER A 144 -4.15 -2.97 1.76
N LEU A 145 -5.42 -3.08 1.39
CA LEU A 145 -6.53 -3.28 2.31
C LEU A 145 -7.71 -3.95 1.60
N ASP A 146 -8.61 -4.43 2.43
CA ASP A 146 -9.94 -4.88 2.04
C ASP A 146 -11.00 -3.99 2.67
N TYR A 147 -12.10 -3.74 1.96
CA TYR A 147 -13.27 -3.15 2.58
C TYR A 147 -14.58 -3.72 2.04
N ILE A 148 -15.60 -3.74 2.90
CA ILE A 148 -16.94 -4.23 2.57
C ILE A 148 -17.99 -3.30 3.17
N PHE A 149 -19.17 -3.24 2.55
CA PHE A 149 -20.33 -2.61 3.17
C PHE A 149 -21.01 -3.64 4.08
N PRO A 150 -21.25 -3.33 5.37
CA PRO A 150 -21.89 -4.27 6.28
C PRO A 150 -23.20 -4.85 5.72
N GLY A 151 -23.42 -6.13 5.95
CA GLY A 151 -24.58 -6.87 5.42
C GLY A 151 -24.44 -7.32 3.96
N GLN A 152 -23.32 -7.03 3.28
CA GLN A 152 -23.00 -7.65 2.00
C GLN A 152 -22.25 -8.98 2.20
N PRO A 153 -22.41 -9.95 1.27
CA PRO A 153 -21.61 -11.18 1.30
C PRO A 153 -20.12 -10.88 1.17
N GLU A 154 -19.27 -11.68 1.83
CA GLU A 154 -17.79 -11.59 1.78
C GLU A 154 -17.23 -11.57 0.35
N GLU A 155 -17.88 -12.22 -0.62
CA GLU A 155 -17.51 -12.20 -2.04
C GLU A 155 -17.55 -10.79 -2.66
N LYS A 156 -18.29 -9.85 -2.05
CA LYS A 156 -18.35 -8.44 -2.46
C LYS A 156 -17.28 -7.57 -1.80
N LYS A 157 -16.40 -8.16 -0.99
CA LYS A 157 -15.24 -7.48 -0.41
C LYS A 157 -14.40 -6.88 -1.56
N LYS A 158 -14.12 -5.60 -1.42
CA LYS A 158 -13.36 -4.84 -2.40
C LYS A 158 -11.92 -4.74 -1.94
N TYR A 159 -11.03 -5.10 -2.84
CA TYR A 159 -9.59 -5.02 -2.60
C TYR A 159 -9.03 -3.70 -3.12
N LYS A 160 -8.12 -3.08 -2.36
CA LYS A 160 -7.35 -1.93 -2.79
C LYS A 160 -5.87 -2.19 -2.51
N SER A 161 -5.03 -1.98 -3.52
CA SER A 161 -3.58 -1.99 -3.37
C SER A 161 -2.96 -0.76 -4.03
N ILE A 162 -1.90 -0.25 -3.42
CA ILE A 162 -1.10 0.87 -3.91
C ILE A 162 0.37 0.56 -3.63
N ASN A 163 1.21 0.65 -4.65
CA ASN A 163 2.66 0.62 -4.49
C ASN A 163 3.15 2.03 -4.20
N TYR A 164 3.78 2.17 -3.04
CA TYR A 164 4.47 3.37 -2.61
C TYR A 164 5.98 3.18 -2.71
N LEU A 165 6.67 4.30 -2.66
CA LEU A 165 8.12 4.41 -2.58
C LEU A 165 8.43 5.23 -1.34
N LEU A 166 9.27 4.69 -0.47
CA LEU A 166 9.95 5.42 0.57
C LEU A 166 11.10 6.19 -0.08
N ASN A 167 11.07 7.50 -0.03
CA ASN A 167 12.10 8.35 -0.63
C ASN A 167 13.07 8.79 0.45
N PHE A 168 14.36 8.68 0.15
CA PHE A 168 15.44 9.08 1.02
C PHE A 168 16.35 10.10 0.33
N ASP A 169 16.85 11.06 1.10
CA ASP A 169 17.86 11.99 0.62
C ASP A 169 19.24 11.35 0.70
N ARG A 170 20.05 11.51 -0.33
CA ARG A 170 21.43 11.01 -0.29
C ARG A 170 22.25 11.88 0.66
N ARG A 171 22.91 11.28 1.66
CA ARG A 171 23.86 12.04 2.50
C ARG A 171 25.00 12.57 1.61
N GLY A 172 25.22 13.89 1.61
CA GLY A 172 26.39 14.53 0.98
C GLY A 172 26.16 15.24 -0.36
N VAL A 173 24.96 15.81 -0.60
CA VAL A 173 24.74 16.89 -1.58
C VAL A 173 24.12 18.08 -0.85
#